data_AF-A0A5C2MAA6-F1
#
_entry.id   AF-A0A5C2MAA6-F1
#
_cell.length_a   1.000
_cell.length_b   1.000
_cell.length_c   1.000
_cell.angle_alpha   90.00
_cell.angle_beta   90.00
_cell.angle_gamma   90.00
#
_symmetry.space_group_name_H-M   'P 1'
#
loop_
_entity.id
_entity.type
_entity.pdbx_description
1 polymer ?
#
loop_
_entity_poly.entity_id
_entity_poly.type
_entity_poly.pdbx_seq_one_letter_code
_entity_poly.pdbx_strand_id
1 'polypeptide(L)'
;MADFKWHLEGGAPFIVGVLKNYSEEHFRMIQADFELFDKAGQRVGAVSVQVYGLGPEETWHFREPVGNHQAVRARLVKLQSFH
;
A
#
# COMPACT_ATOMS: atom_id res chain seq x y z
N MET A 1 7.37 -4.99 8.68
CA MET A 1 7.55 -3.55 8.37
C MET A 1 6.93 -3.27 7.01
N ALA A 2 6.27 -2.12 6.84
CA ALA A 2 5.73 -1.66 5.56
C ALA A 2 6.50 -0.41 5.13
N ASP A 3 7.14 -0.44 3.96
CA ASP A 3 7.75 0.72 3.31
C ASP A 3 7.03 0.98 1.99
N PHE A 4 6.80 2.24 1.64
CA PHE A 4 6.10 2.60 0.41
C PHE A 4 6.50 3.98 -0.09
N LYS A 5 6.31 4.18 -1.40
CA LYS A 5 6.49 5.47 -2.07
C LYS A 5 5.39 5.70 -3.09
N TRP A 6 5.10 6.98 -3.31
CA TRP A 6 4.34 7.43 -4.46
C TRP A 6 5.19 7.31 -5.73
N HIS A 7 4.61 6.79 -6.80
CA HIS A 7 5.30 6.63 -8.08
C HIS A 7 4.43 7.11 -9.24
N LEU A 8 5.06 7.76 -10.22
CA LEU A 8 4.42 8.18 -11.47
C LEU A 8 5.12 7.49 -12.62
N GLU A 9 4.38 6.75 -13.44
CA GLU A 9 4.88 6.05 -14.62
C GLU A 9 3.97 6.35 -15.80
N GLY A 10 4.49 6.97 -16.86
CA GLY A 10 3.67 7.36 -18.02
C GLY A 10 2.50 8.31 -17.69
N GLY A 11 2.59 9.07 -16.59
CA GLY A 11 1.51 9.94 -16.09
C GLY A 11 0.44 9.23 -15.26
N ALA A 12 0.49 7.91 -15.13
CA ALA A 12 -0.37 7.14 -14.25
C ALA A 12 0.23 7.06 -12.82
N PRO A 13 -0.55 7.34 -11.77
CA PRO A 13 -0.07 7.23 -10.40
C PRO A 13 -0.20 5.82 -9.83
N PHE A 14 0.81 5.44 -9.04
CA PHE A 14 0.91 4.16 -8.34
C PHE A 14 1.39 4.37 -6.91
N ILE A 15 0.97 3.47 -6.02
CA ILE A 15 1.66 3.25 -4.74
C ILE A 15 2.49 1.98 -4.92
N VAL A 16 3.81 2.10 -4.73
CA VAL A 16 4.72 0.97 -4.76
C VAL A 16 5.37 0.81 -3.40
N GLY A 17 5.56 -0.42 -2.96
CA GLY A 17 6.11 -0.66 -1.63
C GLY A 17 6.48 -2.10 -1.37
N VAL A 18 6.94 -2.32 -0.14
CA VAL A 18 7.45 -3.59 0.35
C VAL A 18 6.81 -3.89 1.69
N LEU A 19 6.34 -5.12 1.85
CA LEU A 19 5.88 -5.70 3.10
C LEU A 19 6.80 -6.85 3.47
N LYS A 20 7.45 -6.77 4.63
CA LYS A 20 8.24 -7.86 5.18
C LYS A 20 7.61 -8.39 6.48
N ASN A 21 7.42 -9.70 6.54
CA ASN A 21 7.11 -10.44 7.75
C ASN A 21 8.40 -10.64 8.56
N TYR A 22 8.39 -10.28 9.84
CA TYR A 22 9.51 -10.50 10.77
C TYR A 22 9.13 -11.46 11.90
N SER A 23 7.97 -12.12 11.78
CA SER A 23 7.47 -13.09 12.74
C SER A 23 7.65 -14.50 12.20
N GLU A 24 7.47 -15.47 13.10
CA GLU A 24 7.41 -16.90 12.76
C GLU A 24 6.01 -17.33 12.29
N GLU A 25 5.06 -16.40 12.20
CA GLU A 25 3.67 -16.67 11.83
C GLU A 25 3.45 -16.62 10.32
N HIS A 26 2.42 -17.35 9.87
CA HIS A 26 1.89 -17.23 8.53
C HIS A 26 0.64 -16.34 8.53
N PHE A 27 0.59 -15.38 7.60
CA PHE A 27 -0.57 -14.53 7.36
C PHE A 27 -1.30 -14.98 6.10
N ARG A 28 -2.59 -15.34 6.23
CA ARG A 28 -3.46 -15.62 5.08
C ARG A 28 -3.65 -14.37 4.23
N MET A 29 -3.83 -13.23 4.87
CA MET A 29 -3.97 -11.95 4.19
C MET A 29 -3.40 -10.81 5.04
N ILE A 30 -2.78 -9.83 4.38
CA ILE A 30 -2.43 -8.53 4.96
C ILE A 30 -3.10 -7.46 4.11
N GLN A 31 -3.74 -6.49 4.75
CA GLN A 31 -4.34 -5.34 4.08
C GLN A 31 -3.71 -4.05 4.59
N ALA A 32 -3.28 -3.21 3.66
CA ALA A 32 -2.80 -1.86 3.91
C ALA A 32 -3.76 -0.85 3.28
N ASP A 33 -4.38 0.00 4.09
CA ASP A 33 -5.31 1.03 3.64
C ASP A 33 -4.61 2.39 3.60
N PHE A 34 -4.75 3.09 2.48
CA PHE A 34 -4.16 4.39 2.23
C PHE A 34 -5.23 5.44 1.97
N GLU A 35 -5.04 6.63 2.51
CA GLU A 35 -5.76 7.83 2.10
C GLU A 35 -4.98 8.56 1.00
N LEU A 36 -5.70 9.13 0.05
CA LEU A 36 -5.15 9.85 -1.10
C LEU A 36 -5.39 11.35 -0.96
N PHE A 37 -4.37 12.15 -1.28
CA PHE A 37 -4.39 13.60 -1.12
C PHE A 37 -3.99 14.31 -2.41
N ASP A 38 -4.64 15.44 -2.68
CA ASP A 38 -4.27 16.34 -3.78
C ASP A 38 -3.09 17.28 -3.42
N LYS A 39 -2.73 18.16 -4.34
CA LYS A 39 -1.66 19.16 -4.16
C LYS A 39 -1.95 20.18 -3.05
N ALA A 40 -3.22 20.43 -2.76
CA ALA A 40 -3.65 21.32 -1.69
C ALA A 40 -3.68 20.61 -0.32
N GLY A 41 -3.44 19.30 -0.29
CA GLY A 41 -3.50 18.48 0.92
C GLY A 41 -4.92 18.06 1.31
N GLN A 42 -5.91 18.25 0.43
CA GLN A 42 -7.27 17.75 0.65
C GLN A 42 -7.35 16.26 0.34
N ARG A 43 -8.12 15.52 1.14
CA ARG A 43 -8.38 14.11 0.90
C ARG A 43 -9.29 13.97 -0.32
N VAL A 44 -8.82 13.25 -1.33
CA VAL A 44 -9.53 13.03 -2.61
C VAL A 44 -9.88 11.55 -2.85
N GLY A 45 -9.49 10.65 -1.95
CA GLY A 45 -9.86 9.24 -2.07
C GLY A 45 -9.16 8.33 -1.06
N ALA A 46 -9.24 7.04 -1.36
CA ALA A 46 -8.54 5.98 -0.65
C ALA A 46 -8.20 4.84 -1.62
N VAL A 47 -7.24 4.00 -1.26
CA VAL A 47 -6.89 2.77 -1.97
C VAL A 47 -6.43 1.72 -0.95
N SER A 48 -6.73 0.46 -1.21
CA SER A 48 -6.34 -0.66 -0.35
C SER A 48 -5.42 -1.59 -1.13
N VAL A 49 -4.33 -2.01 -0.50
CA VAL A 49 -3.42 -3.04 -1.02
C VAL A 49 -3.63 -4.30 -0.21
N GLN A 50 -3.80 -5.44 -0.89
CA GLN A 50 -3.95 -6.74 -0.25
C GLN A 50 -2.84 -7.68 -0.69
N VAL A 51 -2.21 -8.33 0.29
CA VAL A 51 -1.21 -9.38 0.09
C VAL A 51 -1.78 -10.67 0.63
N TYR A 52 -1.65 -11.75 -0.12
CA TYR A 52 -2.13 -13.06 0.28
C TYR A 52 -0.95 -13.99 0.53
N GLY A 53 -1.07 -14.80 1.58
CA GLY A 53 -0.11 -15.85 1.89
C GLY A 53 1.30 -15.33 2.14
N LEU A 54 1.50 -14.52 3.19
CA LEU A 54 2.83 -14.06 3.59
C LEU A 54 3.42 -14.99 4.66
N GLY A 55 4.46 -15.74 4.32
CA GLY A 55 5.16 -16.65 5.21
C GLY A 55 6.18 -15.96 6.14
N PRO A 56 6.75 -16.70 7.10
CA PRO A 56 7.82 -16.21 7.97
C PRO A 56 9.01 -15.67 7.19
N GLU A 57 9.56 -14.53 7.60
CA GLU A 57 10.68 -13.82 6.94
C GLU A 57 10.46 -13.41 5.48
N GLU A 58 9.27 -13.69 4.92
CA GLU A 58 8.97 -13.40 3.53
C GLU A 58 8.81 -11.90 3.29
N THR A 59 9.25 -11.48 2.11
CA THR A 59 9.17 -10.10 1.64
C THR A 59 8.37 -10.05 0.36
N TRP A 60 7.35 -9.21 0.33
CA TRP A 60 6.46 -9.04 -0.80
C TRP A 60 6.48 -7.60 -1.30
N HIS A 61 6.45 -7.43 -2.63
CA HIS A 61 6.50 -6.13 -3.30
C HIS A 61 5.14 -5.85 -3.96
N PHE A 62 4.51 -4.71 -3.67
CA PHE A 62 3.31 -4.25 -4.39
C PHE A 62 3.61 -3.16 -5.39
N ARG A 63 2.71 -3.10 -6.38
CA ARG A 63 2.42 -1.95 -7.20
C ARG A 63 0.91 -1.83 -7.38
N GLU A 64 0.31 -0.86 -6.70
CA GLU A 64 -1.14 -0.63 -6.73
C GLU A 64 -1.47 0.63 -7.55
N PRO A 65 -2.28 0.53 -8.63
CA PRO A 65 -2.71 1.69 -9.40
C PRO A 65 -3.61 2.62 -8.58
N VAL A 66 -3.42 3.93 -8.76
CA VAL A 66 -4.32 4.95 -8.19
C VAL A 66 -5.19 5.52 -9.31
N GLY A 67 -6.48 5.19 -9.29
CA GLY A 67 -7.42 5.64 -10.32
C GLY A 67 -7.78 7.13 -10.25
N ASN A 68 -7.54 7.80 -9.13
CA ASN A 68 -7.83 9.23 -8.99
C ASN A 68 -6.61 10.08 -9.39
N HIS A 69 -6.66 10.63 -10.61
CA HIS A 69 -5.61 11.49 -11.17
C HIS A 69 -5.40 12.83 -10.44
N GLN A 70 -6.29 13.24 -9.54
CA GLN A 70 -6.09 14.42 -8.70
C GLN A 70 -5.14 14.13 -7.53
N ALA A 71 -4.99 12.86 -7.14
CA ALA A 71 -4.11 12.46 -6.06
C ALA A 71 -2.64 12.61 -6.47
N VAL A 72 -1.83 13.13 -5.56
CA VAL A 72 -0.37 13.28 -5.73
C VAL A 72 0.42 12.72 -4.54
N ARG A 73 -0.27 12.29 -3.49
CA ARG A 73 0.33 11.75 -2.27
C ARG A 73 -0.62 10.73 -1.65
N ALA A 74 -0.04 9.74 -0.99
CA ALA A 74 -0.75 8.78 -0.16
C ALA A 74 -0.25 8.80 1.28
N ARG A 75 -1.10 8.41 2.22
CA ARG A 75 -0.76 8.17 3.63
C ARG A 75 -1.31 6.81 4.05
N LEU A 76 -0.44 5.93 4.55
CA LEU A 76 -0.87 4.70 5.19
C LEU A 76 -1.66 5.05 6.46
N VAL A 77 -2.90 4.59 6.55
CA VAL A 77 -3.77 4.84 7.72
C VAL A 77 -4.08 3.57 8.51
N LYS A 78 -4.01 2.40 7.89
CA LYS A 78 -4.22 1.13 8.57
C LYS A 78 -3.37 0.03 7.94
N LEU A 79 -2.80 -0.81 8.78
CA LEU A 79 -2.18 -2.08 8.40
C LEU A 79 -2.77 -3.16 9.29
N GLN A 80 -3.34 -4.19 8.70
CA GLN A 80 -4.03 -5.26 9.42
C GLN A 80 -3.72 -6.62 8.79
N SER A 81 -3.60 -7.64 9.62
CA SER A 81 -3.34 -9.02 9.23
C SER A 81 -4.54 -9.92 9.55
N PHE A 82 -4.65 -11.00 8.79
CA PHE A 82 -5.67 -12.03 8.94
C PHE A 82 -4.98 -13.40 8.92
N HIS A 83 -5.24 -14.20 9.95
CA HIS A 83 -4.69 -15.53 10.17
C HIS A 83 -5.70 -16.61 9.88
#